data_AF-A0AAD1SBU5-F1
#
_entry.id   AF-A0AAD1SBU5-F1
#
_cell.length_a   1.000
_cell.length_b   1.000
_cell.length_c   1.000
_cell.angle_alpha   90.00
_cell.angle_beta   90.00
_cell.angle_gamma   90.00
#
_symmetry.space_group_name_H-M   'P 1'
#
loop_
_entity.id
_entity.type
_entity.pdbx_description
1 polymer ?
#
loop_
_entity_poly.entity_id
_entity_poly.type
_entity_poly.pdbx_seq_one_letter_code
_entity_poly.pdbx_strand_id
1 'polypeptide(L)'
;MASEMEKASALLQTFSTASVVSSLGLSVFCFLADNVQQAPFIQQNDWLRALSDNGTHGVIGMWSWAIVIGLRKKSDFYEVILAGFFASVIDLDHFFLASSFSLKAALNLPQRPPLHCSTLIPIVALSLKFLMQLLRLKDSWCFLPWMLFISWTSHHIRDGIRHGLWICPFGKTAPLPYWLYVAITASLPNLCSLIMYLTGTREMMTTKHGIRIDVIVLPSQLKTFGEFILGLMILQLKNYSLD
;
A
#
# COMPACT_ATOMS: atom_id res chain seq x y z
N MET A 1 14.78 29.90 13.72
CA MET A 1 15.38 28.62 14.15
C MET A 1 14.34 27.59 14.59
N ALA A 2 13.35 27.92 15.44
CA ALA A 2 12.32 26.97 15.89
C ALA A 2 11.56 26.29 14.73
N SER A 3 11.15 27.04 13.70
CA SER A 3 10.47 26.51 12.51
C SER A 3 11.30 25.51 11.69
N GLU A 4 12.61 25.73 11.56
CA GLU A 4 13.50 24.83 10.80
C GLU A 4 13.79 23.54 11.58
N MET A 5 13.89 23.64 12.91
CA MET A 5 14.00 22.47 13.79
C MET A 5 12.72 21.63 13.82
N GLU A 6 11.54 22.27 13.80
CA GLU A 6 10.25 21.57 13.70
C GLU A 6 10.10 20.85 12.36
N LYS A 7 10.47 21.50 11.24
CA LYS A 7 10.49 20.86 9.92
C LYS A 7 11.48 19.69 9.87
N ALA A 8 12.69 19.85 10.42
CA ALA A 8 13.69 18.79 10.49
C ALA A 8 13.22 17.60 11.35
N SER A 9 12.59 17.88 12.50
CA SER A 9 12.01 16.85 13.37
C SER A 9 10.84 16.11 12.71
N ALA A 10 9.99 16.81 11.94
CA ALA A 10 8.90 16.21 11.18
C ALA A 10 9.38 15.37 9.98
N LEU A 11 10.46 15.80 9.32
CA LEU A 11 11.13 15.00 8.29
C LEU A 11 11.73 13.72 8.90
N LEU A 12 12.38 13.82 10.06
CA LEU A 12 12.88 12.65 10.79
C LEU A 12 11.76 11.71 11.25
N GLN A 13 10.57 12.22 11.59
CA GLN A 13 9.40 11.37 11.86
C GLN A 13 8.84 10.68 10.61
N THR A 14 8.97 11.31 9.44
CA THR A 14 8.55 10.72 8.15
C THR A 14 9.46 9.56 7.76
N PHE A 15 10.77 9.68 8.04
CA PHE A 15 11.77 8.65 7.85
C PHE A 15 12.21 8.03 9.19
N SER A 16 11.23 7.71 10.04
CA SER A 16 11.51 7.02 11.30
C SER A 16 12.25 5.71 11.05
N THR A 17 13.08 5.26 12.00
CA THR A 17 13.72 3.95 11.92
C THR A 17 12.69 2.83 11.71
N ALA A 18 11.50 2.95 12.33
CA ALA A 18 10.41 2.01 12.16
C ALA A 18 9.87 1.96 10.72
N SER A 19 9.67 3.11 10.06
CA SER A 19 9.20 3.14 8.67
C SER A 19 10.25 2.60 7.70
N VAL A 20 11.53 2.88 7.93
CA VAL A 20 12.63 2.32 7.13
C VAL A 20 12.73 0.80 7.31
N VAL A 21 12.70 0.29 8.54
CA VAL A 21 12.71 -1.15 8.82
C VAL A 21 11.47 -1.83 8.22
N SER A 22 10.30 -1.19 8.31
CA SER A 22 9.06 -1.70 7.71
C SER A 22 9.14 -1.74 6.18
N SER A 23 9.74 -0.74 5.53
CA SER A 23 10.00 -0.74 4.08
C SER A 23 10.97 -1.84 3.64
N LEU A 24 11.99 -2.14 4.45
CA LEU A 24 12.86 -3.30 4.20
C LEU A 24 12.09 -4.61 4.35
N GLY A 25 11.24 -4.72 5.38
CA GLY A 25 10.33 -5.85 5.56
C GLY A 25 9.39 -6.05 4.37
N LEU A 26 8.81 -4.97 3.85
CA LEU A 26 7.98 -5.00 2.64
C LEU A 26 8.77 -5.49 1.42
N SER A 27 10.04 -5.10 1.29
CA SER A 27 10.91 -5.58 0.20
C SER A 27 11.18 -7.09 0.30
N VAL A 28 11.45 -7.59 1.51
CA VAL A 28 11.62 -9.02 1.77
C VAL A 28 10.33 -9.77 1.51
N PHE A 29 9.18 -9.22 1.93
CA PHE A 29 7.87 -9.80 1.64
C PHE A 29 7.62 -9.92 0.14
N CYS A 30 7.84 -8.85 -0.63
CA CYS A 30 7.74 -8.87 -2.10
C CYS A 30 8.59 -9.99 -2.70
N PHE A 31 9.85 -10.10 -2.27
CA PHE A 31 10.73 -11.18 -2.73
C PHE A 31 10.18 -12.57 -2.42
N LEU A 32 9.78 -12.82 -1.17
CA LEU A 32 9.26 -14.13 -0.76
C LEU A 32 7.94 -14.46 -1.46
N ALA A 33 7.00 -13.52 -1.51
CA ALA A 33 5.69 -13.69 -2.14
C ALA A 33 5.83 -14.00 -3.63
N ASP A 34 6.73 -13.31 -4.35
CA ASP A 34 6.95 -13.56 -5.77
C ASP A 34 7.64 -14.91 -6.03
N ASN A 35 8.54 -15.36 -5.13
CA ASN A 35 9.10 -16.71 -5.20
C ASN A 35 8.04 -17.79 -4.93
N VAL A 36 7.19 -17.59 -3.93
CA VAL A 36 6.04 -18.48 -3.65
C VAL A 36 5.12 -18.52 -4.88
N GLN A 37 4.82 -17.38 -5.48
CA GLN A 37 3.97 -17.30 -6.66
C GLN A 37 4.52 -18.13 -7.84
N GLN A 38 5.84 -18.31 -7.95
CA GLN A 38 6.46 -19.14 -8.98
C GLN A 38 6.42 -20.64 -8.69
N ALA A 39 5.98 -21.07 -7.49
CA ALA A 39 5.95 -22.47 -7.13
C ALA A 39 5.02 -23.28 -8.05
N PRO A 40 5.42 -24.50 -8.48
CA PRO A 40 4.65 -25.28 -9.44
C PRO A 40 3.20 -25.55 -9.01
N PHE A 41 2.96 -25.80 -7.72
CA PHE A 41 1.61 -26.07 -7.22
C PHE A 41 0.68 -24.84 -7.29
N ILE A 42 1.23 -23.62 -7.24
CA ILE A 42 0.46 -22.38 -7.46
C ILE A 42 0.21 -22.18 -8.95
N GLN A 43 1.22 -22.39 -9.79
CA GLN A 43 1.10 -22.18 -11.24
C GLN A 43 0.19 -23.20 -11.94
N GLN A 44 0.03 -24.40 -11.39
CA GLN A 44 -0.83 -25.45 -11.96
C GLN A 44 -2.33 -25.24 -11.68
N ASN A 45 -2.69 -24.34 -10.75
CA ASN A 45 -4.08 -24.09 -10.39
C ASN A 45 -4.41 -22.60 -10.56
N ASP A 46 -5.26 -22.28 -11.54
CA ASP A 46 -5.66 -20.90 -11.86
C ASP A 46 -6.23 -20.16 -10.66
N TRP A 47 -7.02 -20.81 -9.81
CA TRP A 47 -7.60 -20.19 -8.61
C TRP A 47 -6.53 -19.85 -7.59
N LEU A 48 -5.61 -20.78 -7.31
CA LEU A 48 -4.50 -20.52 -6.38
C LEU A 48 -3.62 -19.38 -6.90
N ARG A 49 -3.29 -19.42 -8.19
CA ARG A 49 -2.52 -18.38 -8.86
C ARG A 49 -3.20 -17.02 -8.73
N ALA A 50 -4.47 -16.89 -9.11
CA ALA A 50 -5.20 -15.64 -9.09
C ALA A 50 -5.43 -15.10 -7.66
N LEU A 51 -5.82 -15.97 -6.71
CA LEU A 51 -6.05 -15.57 -5.32
C LEU A 51 -4.75 -15.18 -4.62
N SER A 52 -3.65 -15.89 -4.87
CA SER A 52 -2.33 -15.57 -4.31
C SER A 52 -1.78 -14.26 -4.89
N ASP A 53 -1.97 -14.02 -6.19
CA ASP A 53 -1.56 -12.77 -6.86
C ASP A 53 -2.31 -11.57 -6.27
N ASN A 54 -3.64 -11.64 -6.25
CA ASN A 54 -4.50 -10.59 -5.71
C ASN A 54 -4.31 -10.40 -4.20
N GLY A 55 -4.12 -11.49 -3.45
CA GLY A 55 -3.77 -11.44 -2.03
C GLY A 55 -2.45 -10.71 -1.79
N THR A 56 -1.45 -10.92 -2.64
CA THR A 56 -0.17 -10.20 -2.59
C THR A 56 -0.38 -8.70 -2.84
N HIS A 57 -1.19 -8.32 -3.83
CA HIS A 57 -1.56 -6.93 -4.07
C HIS A 57 -2.23 -6.30 -2.83
N GLY A 58 -3.18 -7.02 -2.23
CA GLY A 58 -3.86 -6.59 -1.00
C GLY A 58 -2.89 -6.37 0.15
N VAL A 59 -2.00 -7.33 0.44
CA VAL A 59 -1.01 -7.20 1.53
C VAL A 59 -0.04 -6.05 1.28
N ILE A 60 0.44 -5.85 0.04
CA ILE A 60 1.30 -4.71 -0.28
C ILE A 60 0.57 -3.38 -0.03
N GLY A 61 -0.71 -3.28 -0.42
CA GLY A 61 -1.54 -2.09 -0.18
C GLY A 61 -1.72 -1.81 1.32
N MET A 62 -2.07 -2.84 2.10
CA MET A 62 -2.19 -2.77 3.57
C MET A 62 -0.88 -2.27 4.20
N TRP A 63 0.23 -2.92 3.88
CA TRP A 63 1.53 -2.65 4.48
C TRP A 63 2.03 -1.24 4.09
N SER A 64 1.85 -0.86 2.83
CA SER A 64 2.18 0.47 2.34
C SER A 64 1.42 1.55 3.09
N TRP A 65 0.11 1.40 3.28
CA TRP A 65 -0.66 2.38 4.05
C TRP A 65 -0.27 2.42 5.53
N ALA A 66 0.01 1.26 6.13
CA ALA A 66 0.49 1.18 7.51
C ALA A 66 1.80 1.97 7.72
N ILE A 67 2.70 1.95 6.73
CA ILE A 67 3.93 2.77 6.74
C ILE A 67 3.59 4.26 6.60
N VAL A 68 2.66 4.63 5.71
CA VAL A 68 2.28 6.03 5.48
C VAL A 68 1.75 6.69 6.75
N ILE A 69 0.82 6.03 7.45
CA ILE A 69 0.13 6.61 8.62
C ILE A 69 0.91 6.40 9.92
N GLY A 70 1.70 5.32 10.01
CA GLY A 70 2.37 4.90 11.24
C GLY A 70 1.36 4.53 12.33
N LEU A 71 1.00 3.24 12.42
CA LEU A 71 -0.06 2.73 13.29
C LEU A 71 0.08 3.20 14.76
N ARG A 72 -0.99 3.80 15.31
CA ARG A 72 -1.05 4.32 16.68
C ARG A 72 -2.32 3.94 17.42
N LYS A 73 -3.44 3.82 16.72
CA LYS A 73 -4.78 3.60 17.29
C LYS A 73 -5.51 2.47 16.59
N LYS A 74 -6.51 1.88 17.25
CA LYS A 74 -7.31 0.77 16.68
C LYS A 74 -8.02 1.14 15.38
N SER A 75 -8.44 2.40 15.21
CA SER A 75 -9.12 2.81 13.98
C SER A 75 -8.21 2.76 12.74
N ASP A 76 -6.89 2.88 12.93
CA ASP A 76 -5.90 2.76 11.84
C ASP A 76 -5.96 1.38 11.17
N PHE A 77 -6.36 0.35 11.93
CA PHE A 77 -6.48 -1.00 11.40
C PHE A 77 -7.55 -1.10 10.30
N TYR A 78 -8.67 -0.39 10.45
CA TYR A 78 -9.70 -0.34 9.40
C TYR A 78 -9.20 0.39 8.16
N GLU A 79 -8.41 1.45 8.33
CA GLU A 79 -7.81 2.17 7.21
C GLU A 79 -6.81 1.28 6.45
N VAL A 80 -5.99 0.51 7.16
CA VAL A 80 -5.06 -0.47 6.57
C VAL A 80 -5.81 -1.54 5.78
N ILE A 81 -6.86 -2.14 6.36
CA ILE A 81 -7.68 -3.13 5.65
C ILE A 81 -8.31 -2.50 4.40
N LEU A 82 -8.81 -1.28 4.50
CA LEU A 82 -9.41 -0.58 3.38
C LEU A 82 -8.40 -0.31 2.24
N ALA A 83 -7.15 0.01 2.58
CA ALA A 83 -6.07 0.16 1.60
C ALA A 83 -5.80 -1.17 0.87
N GLY A 84 -5.75 -2.28 1.61
CA GLY A 84 -5.65 -3.62 1.01
C GLY A 84 -6.81 -3.93 0.08
N PHE A 85 -8.04 -3.64 0.51
CA PHE A 85 -9.22 -3.79 -0.31
C PHE A 85 -9.14 -2.97 -1.60
N PHE A 86 -8.70 -1.70 -1.54
CA PHE A 86 -8.53 -0.88 -2.74
C PHE A 86 -7.43 -1.38 -3.67
N ALA A 87 -6.37 -1.99 -3.15
CA ALA A 87 -5.35 -2.62 -3.98
C ALA A 87 -5.88 -3.89 -4.68
N SER A 88 -6.74 -4.65 -4.02
CA SER A 88 -7.28 -5.91 -4.54
C SER A 88 -8.50 -5.76 -5.46
N VAL A 89 -9.30 -4.71 -5.28
CA VAL A 89 -10.55 -4.51 -6.04
C VAL A 89 -10.28 -4.20 -7.53
N ILE A 90 -9.07 -3.77 -7.87
CA ILE A 90 -8.65 -3.48 -9.25
C ILE A 90 -8.83 -4.72 -10.12
N ASP A 91 -8.40 -5.90 -9.64
CA ASP A 91 -8.48 -7.17 -10.37
C ASP A 91 -9.91 -7.60 -10.69
N LEU A 92 -10.93 -7.02 -10.05
CA LEU A 92 -12.32 -7.31 -10.42
C LEU A 92 -12.66 -6.78 -11.82
N ASP A 93 -11.91 -5.81 -12.34
CA ASP A 93 -12.09 -5.30 -13.70
C ASP A 93 -11.84 -6.38 -14.78
N HIS A 94 -11.10 -7.44 -14.46
CA HIS A 94 -10.95 -8.60 -15.33
C HIS A 94 -12.29 -9.32 -15.52
N PHE A 95 -13.05 -9.52 -14.45
CA PHE A 95 -14.37 -10.16 -14.51
C PHE A 95 -15.40 -9.25 -15.20
N PHE A 96 -15.32 -7.93 -14.95
CA PHE A 96 -16.17 -6.95 -15.63
C PHE A 96 -15.90 -6.93 -17.13
N LEU A 97 -14.63 -6.88 -17.57
CA LEU A 97 -14.29 -6.90 -18.98
C LEU A 97 -14.59 -8.25 -19.63
N ALA A 98 -14.45 -9.36 -18.90
CA ALA A 98 -14.88 -10.68 -19.36
C ALA A 98 -16.39 -10.81 -19.49
N SER A 99 -17.17 -9.88 -18.90
CA SER A 99 -18.63 -9.98 -18.75
C SER A 99 -19.06 -11.33 -18.16
N SER A 100 -18.26 -11.88 -17.24
CA SER A 100 -18.42 -13.23 -16.71
C SER A 100 -17.72 -13.38 -15.36
N PHE A 101 -18.28 -14.21 -14.47
CA PHE A 101 -17.61 -14.65 -13.24
C PHE A 101 -16.70 -15.87 -13.45
N SER A 102 -16.53 -16.34 -14.68
CA SER A 102 -15.60 -17.42 -15.01
C SER A 102 -14.15 -16.93 -14.88
N LEU A 103 -13.41 -17.51 -13.93
CA LEU A 103 -11.99 -17.21 -13.76
C LEU A 103 -11.20 -17.44 -15.06
N LYS A 104 -11.52 -18.51 -15.80
CA LYS A 104 -10.88 -18.79 -17.09
C LYS A 104 -11.13 -17.67 -18.10
N ALA A 105 -12.32 -17.06 -18.12
CA ALA A 105 -12.60 -15.93 -18.99
C ALA A 105 -11.82 -14.67 -18.53
N ALA A 106 -11.80 -14.39 -17.24
CA ALA A 106 -11.09 -13.26 -16.63
C ALA A 106 -9.56 -13.31 -16.87
N LEU A 107 -8.97 -14.50 -16.96
CA LEU A 107 -7.55 -14.70 -17.24
C LEU A 107 -7.19 -14.66 -18.74
N ASN A 108 -8.17 -14.77 -19.66
CA ASN A 108 -7.95 -14.86 -21.11
C ASN A 108 -8.59 -13.68 -21.86
N LEU A 109 -8.36 -12.47 -21.35
CA LEU A 109 -8.93 -11.25 -21.93
C LEU A 109 -8.19 -10.83 -23.21
N PRO A 110 -8.90 -10.30 -24.23
CA PRO A 110 -8.28 -9.84 -25.47
C PRO A 110 -7.50 -8.52 -25.31
N GLN A 111 -7.81 -7.76 -24.26
CA GLN A 111 -7.19 -6.47 -23.97
C GLN A 111 -7.03 -6.27 -22.47
N ARG A 112 -6.11 -5.37 -22.09
CA ARG A 112 -5.87 -5.05 -20.68
C ARG A 112 -7.10 -4.31 -20.11
N PRO A 113 -7.63 -4.73 -18.95
CA PRO A 113 -8.74 -4.05 -18.31
C PRO A 113 -8.46 -2.57 -17.98
N PRO A 114 -9.50 -1.72 -17.96
CA PRO A 114 -9.32 -0.28 -17.88
C PRO A 114 -8.77 0.22 -16.55
N LEU A 115 -9.08 -0.41 -15.40
CA LEU A 115 -8.54 0.06 -14.10
C LEU A 115 -7.03 -0.09 -14.03
N HIS A 116 -6.45 -0.99 -14.81
CA HIS A 116 -5.00 -1.15 -14.96
C HIS A 116 -4.33 -0.08 -15.85
N CYS A 117 -5.07 0.96 -16.28
CA CYS A 117 -4.49 2.14 -16.90
C CYS A 117 -3.88 3.06 -15.85
N SER A 118 -2.55 3.18 -15.82
CA SER A 118 -1.82 3.92 -14.77
C SER A 118 -2.10 5.42 -14.80
N THR A 119 -2.51 5.97 -15.94
CA THR A 119 -2.97 7.37 -16.04
C THR A 119 -4.24 7.62 -15.23
N LEU A 120 -5.09 6.60 -15.01
CA LEU A 120 -6.32 6.77 -14.21
C LEU A 120 -6.01 7.04 -12.74
N ILE A 121 -4.88 6.58 -12.21
CA ILE A 121 -4.56 6.73 -10.79
C ILE A 121 -4.53 8.21 -10.36
N PRO A 122 -3.70 9.09 -10.96
CA PRO A 122 -3.72 10.50 -10.60
C PRO A 122 -5.05 11.18 -10.95
N ILE A 123 -5.73 10.78 -12.03
CA ILE A 123 -7.04 11.34 -12.41
C ILE A 123 -8.07 11.08 -11.31
N VAL A 124 -8.20 9.82 -10.86
CA VAL A 124 -9.17 9.42 -9.84
C VAL A 124 -8.82 10.05 -8.49
N ALA A 125 -7.56 10.02 -8.09
CA ALA A 125 -7.12 10.61 -6.81
C ALA A 125 -7.38 12.12 -6.77
N LEU A 126 -7.01 12.86 -7.82
CA LEU A 126 -7.23 14.30 -7.90
C LEU A 126 -8.71 14.66 -8.04
N SER A 127 -9.48 13.91 -8.83
CA SER A 127 -10.93 14.11 -8.97
C SER A 127 -11.65 13.87 -7.65
N LEU A 128 -11.27 12.84 -6.89
CA LEU A 128 -11.82 12.59 -5.57
C LEU A 128 -11.47 13.74 -4.61
N LYS A 129 -10.21 14.18 -4.60
CA LYS A 129 -9.79 15.34 -3.78
C LYS A 129 -10.61 16.58 -4.12
N PHE A 130 -10.80 16.87 -5.41
CA PHE A 130 -11.61 18.00 -5.88
C PHE A 130 -13.08 17.84 -5.50
N LEU A 131 -13.67 16.67 -5.69
CA LEU A 131 -15.06 16.37 -5.33
C LEU A 131 -15.31 16.56 -3.83
N MET A 132 -14.38 16.10 -2.99
CA MET A 132 -14.46 16.28 -1.54
C MET A 132 -14.44 17.75 -1.14
N GLN A 133 -13.61 18.57 -1.81
CA GLN A 133 -13.57 20.02 -1.62
C GLN A 133 -14.89 20.67 -2.08
N LEU A 134 -15.40 20.28 -3.25
CA LEU A 134 -16.64 20.80 -3.82
C LEU A 134 -17.86 20.52 -2.93
N LEU A 135 -17.97 19.28 -2.45
CA LEU A 135 -19.06 18.83 -1.59
C LEU A 135 -18.89 19.25 -0.13
N ARG A 136 -17.81 19.98 0.21
CA ARG A 136 -17.43 20.36 1.58
C ARG A 136 -17.46 19.17 2.54
N LEU A 137 -17.11 17.98 2.04
CA LEU A 137 -16.99 16.79 2.87
C LEU A 137 -15.88 17.08 3.88
N LYS A 138 -16.25 17.10 5.17
CA LYS A 138 -15.34 17.42 6.29
C LYS A 138 -14.00 16.71 6.11
N ASP A 139 -12.93 17.32 6.62
CA ASP A 139 -11.55 16.81 6.64
C ASP A 139 -11.35 15.37 7.15
N SER A 140 -12.40 14.71 7.64
CA SER A 140 -12.37 13.36 8.20
C SER A 140 -11.89 12.32 7.19
N TRP A 141 -12.04 12.59 5.88
CA TRP A 141 -11.70 11.66 4.82
C TRP A 141 -10.54 12.16 3.93
N CYS A 142 -9.81 13.20 4.36
CA CYS A 142 -8.74 13.82 3.56
C CYS A 142 -7.61 12.85 3.15
N PHE A 143 -7.52 11.70 3.83
CA PHE A 143 -6.59 10.63 3.55
C PHE A 143 -7.00 9.73 2.37
N LEU A 144 -8.29 9.71 2.00
CA LEU A 144 -8.85 8.76 1.03
C LEU A 144 -8.23 8.89 -0.38
N PRO A 145 -8.00 10.11 -0.94
CA PRO A 145 -7.27 10.26 -2.19
C PRO A 145 -5.85 9.67 -2.15
N TRP A 146 -5.16 9.84 -1.03
CA TRP A 146 -3.80 9.32 -0.83
C TRP A 146 -3.78 7.80 -0.66
N MET A 147 -4.79 7.26 0.03
CA MET A 147 -4.98 5.81 0.18
C MET A 147 -5.25 5.14 -1.16
N LEU A 148 -6.14 5.70 -1.99
CA LEU A 148 -6.36 5.21 -3.34
C LEU A 148 -5.10 5.31 -4.19
N PHE A 149 -4.42 6.45 -4.14
CA PHE A 149 -3.16 6.64 -4.86
C PHE A 149 -2.12 5.57 -4.49
N ILE A 150 -1.85 5.34 -3.19
CA ILE A 150 -0.85 4.35 -2.78
C ILE A 150 -1.26 2.93 -3.19
N SER A 151 -2.52 2.58 -2.97
CA SER A 151 -3.02 1.21 -3.17
C SER A 151 -3.01 0.82 -4.64
N TRP A 152 -3.49 1.72 -5.51
CA TRP A 152 -3.51 1.51 -6.95
C TRP A 152 -2.11 1.58 -7.54
N THR A 153 -1.29 2.54 -7.10
CA THR A 153 0.09 2.65 -7.60
C THR A 153 0.90 1.41 -7.24
N SER A 154 0.82 0.90 -6.01
CA SER A 154 1.51 -0.33 -5.61
C SER A 154 1.05 -1.55 -6.40
N HIS A 155 -0.26 -1.64 -6.68
CA HIS A 155 -0.81 -2.67 -7.54
C HIS A 155 -0.16 -2.62 -8.93
N HIS A 156 -0.20 -1.44 -9.59
CA HIS A 156 0.32 -1.26 -10.94
C HIS A 156 1.84 -1.46 -11.05
N ILE A 157 2.61 -1.08 -10.03
CA ILE A 157 4.07 -1.29 -10.04
C ILE A 157 4.39 -2.78 -10.03
N ARG A 158 3.76 -3.56 -9.13
CA ARG A 158 3.97 -5.02 -9.10
C ARG A 158 3.57 -5.65 -10.42
N ASP A 159 2.42 -5.26 -10.95
CA ASP A 159 1.90 -5.79 -12.20
C ASP A 159 2.74 -5.37 -13.42
N GLY A 160 3.43 -4.24 -13.29
CA GLY A 160 4.40 -3.71 -14.25
C GLY A 160 5.59 -4.62 -14.51
N ILE A 161 5.92 -5.57 -13.62
CA ILE A 161 6.99 -6.56 -13.84
C ILE A 161 6.69 -7.42 -15.06
N ARG A 162 5.42 -7.76 -15.30
CA ARG A 162 4.99 -8.63 -16.42
C ARG A 162 4.60 -7.84 -17.66
N HIS A 163 3.88 -6.73 -17.46
CA HIS A 163 3.16 -6.05 -18.56
C HIS A 163 3.63 -4.62 -18.82
N GLY A 164 4.55 -4.09 -18.01
CA GLY A 164 4.86 -2.67 -17.98
C GLY A 164 3.69 -1.82 -17.48
N LEU A 165 3.93 -0.51 -17.36
CA LEU A 165 2.92 0.47 -17.00
C LEU A 165 2.17 0.93 -18.24
N TRP A 166 0.84 0.94 -18.18
CA TRP A 166 0.02 1.49 -19.26
C TRP A 166 -0.27 2.97 -19.01
N ILE A 167 0.33 3.84 -19.81
CA ILE A 167 0.22 5.30 -19.71
C ILE A 167 -0.57 5.79 -20.92
N CYS A 168 -1.90 5.76 -20.84
CA CYS A 168 -2.76 6.32 -21.90
C CYS A 168 -2.64 7.85 -21.95
N PRO A 169 -2.61 8.50 -23.14
CA PRO A 169 -2.62 7.92 -24.50
C PRO A 169 -1.23 7.56 -25.06
N PHE A 170 -0.17 7.70 -24.27
CA PHE A 170 1.24 7.51 -24.69
C PHE A 170 1.65 6.06 -24.91
N GLY A 171 0.82 5.08 -24.54
CA GLY A 171 1.06 3.65 -24.77
C GLY A 171 1.51 2.90 -23.52
N LYS A 172 2.29 1.82 -23.69
CA LYS A 172 2.79 0.97 -22.60
C LYS A 172 4.31 1.11 -22.48
N THR A 173 4.82 1.12 -21.26
CA THR A 173 6.28 1.03 -21.01
C THR A 173 6.76 -0.40 -21.24
N ALA A 174 8.08 -0.59 -21.31
CA ALA A 174 8.66 -1.92 -21.16
C ALA A 174 8.34 -2.51 -19.76
N PRO A 175 8.34 -3.84 -19.59
CA PRO A 175 8.25 -4.47 -18.28
C PRO A 175 9.30 -3.94 -17.31
N LEU A 176 8.90 -3.72 -16.06
CA LEU A 176 9.79 -3.16 -15.05
C LEU A 176 10.85 -4.19 -14.64
N PRO A 177 12.14 -3.81 -14.60
CA PRO A 177 13.16 -4.62 -13.97
C PRO A 177 12.78 -4.95 -12.52
N TYR A 178 13.05 -6.18 -12.07
CA TYR A 178 12.62 -6.64 -10.75
C TYR A 178 13.13 -5.75 -9.60
N TRP A 179 14.40 -5.36 -9.64
CA TRP A 179 14.99 -4.47 -8.64
C TRP A 179 14.28 -3.10 -8.58
N LEU A 180 13.80 -2.60 -9.73
CA LEU A 180 13.11 -1.33 -9.81
C LEU A 180 11.72 -1.43 -9.17
N TYR A 181 11.00 -2.52 -9.43
CA TYR A 181 9.73 -2.80 -8.74
C TYR A 181 9.90 -2.81 -7.21
N VAL A 182 10.89 -3.55 -6.69
CA VAL A 182 11.12 -3.65 -5.24
C VAL A 182 11.50 -2.30 -4.67
N ALA A 183 12.42 -1.57 -5.33
CA ALA A 183 12.85 -0.25 -4.89
C ALA A 183 11.72 0.78 -4.87
N ILE A 184 10.85 0.81 -5.89
CA ILE A 184 9.70 1.72 -5.91
C ILE A 184 8.70 1.30 -4.83
N THR A 185 8.34 0.02 -4.73
CA THR A 185 7.39 -0.47 -3.71
C THR A 185 7.86 -0.14 -2.29
N ALA A 186 9.15 -0.26 -2.00
CA ALA A 186 9.73 0.03 -0.69
C ALA A 186 9.76 1.53 -0.35
N SER A 187 10.04 2.38 -1.34
CA SER A 187 10.20 3.84 -1.16
C SER A 187 8.90 4.62 -1.26
N LEU A 188 7.93 4.12 -2.03
CA LEU A 188 6.66 4.78 -2.33
C LEU A 188 5.87 5.20 -1.07
N PRO A 189 5.75 4.38 0.00
CA PRO A 189 5.03 4.79 1.21
C PRO A 189 5.69 5.99 1.92
N ASN A 190 7.01 6.00 2.03
CA ASN A 190 7.74 7.09 2.69
C ASN A 190 7.65 8.37 1.85
N LEU A 191 7.76 8.26 0.52
CA LEU A 191 7.57 9.39 -0.39
C LEU A 191 6.14 9.94 -0.29
N CYS A 192 5.13 9.08 -0.26
CA CYS A 192 3.73 9.48 -0.08
C CYS A 192 3.54 10.22 1.26
N SER A 193 4.07 9.67 2.35
CA SER A 193 4.03 10.26 3.68
C SER A 193 4.72 11.64 3.73
N LEU A 194 5.85 11.79 3.02
CA LEU A 194 6.56 13.07 2.85
C LEU A 194 5.72 14.09 2.09
N ILE A 195 5.13 13.70 0.95
CA ILE A 195 4.32 14.62 0.16
C ILE A 195 3.07 15.03 0.94
N MET A 196 2.40 14.09 1.62
CA MET A 196 1.25 14.38 2.50
C MET A 196 1.61 15.38 3.61
N TYR A 197 2.83 15.33 4.12
CA TYR A 197 3.35 16.32 5.06
C TYR A 197 3.52 17.68 4.40
N LEU A 198 4.19 17.74 3.25
CA LEU A 198 4.41 19.00 2.49
C LEU A 198 3.09 19.65 2.04
N THR A 199 2.05 18.88 1.76
CA THR A 199 0.73 19.40 1.38
C THR A 199 -0.18 19.69 2.58
N GLY A 200 0.33 19.64 3.82
CA GLY A 200 -0.42 19.90 5.06
C GLY A 200 -1.47 18.84 5.42
N THR A 201 -1.63 17.78 4.61
CA THR A 201 -2.62 16.72 4.86
C THR A 201 -2.28 15.93 6.12
N ARG A 202 -0.99 15.71 6.39
CA ARG A 202 -0.52 14.99 7.59
C ARG A 202 -0.84 15.74 8.89
N GLU A 203 -0.73 17.06 8.88
CA GLU A 203 -1.05 17.90 10.04
C GLU A 203 -2.56 17.85 10.34
N MET A 204 -3.40 17.88 9.31
CA MET A 204 -4.85 17.70 9.43
C MET A 204 -5.21 16.32 10.00
N MET A 205 -4.55 15.25 9.54
CA MET A 205 -4.76 13.89 10.09
C MET A 205 -4.34 13.77 11.55
N THR A 206 -3.24 14.41 11.94
CA THR A 206 -2.66 14.34 13.30
C THR A 206 -3.49 15.15 14.30
N THR A 207 -3.90 16.37 13.92
CA THR A 207 -4.66 17.29 14.78
C THR A 207 -6.07 16.76 15.09
N LYS A 208 -6.71 16.12 14.11
CA LYS A 208 -8.09 15.65 14.22
C LYS A 208 -8.25 14.32 14.97
N HIS A 209 -7.16 13.54 15.09
CA HIS A 209 -7.15 12.28 15.82
C HIS A 209 -6.51 12.37 17.21
N GLY A 210 -6.39 13.58 17.76
CA GLY A 210 -6.23 13.79 19.19
C GLY A 210 -4.82 13.55 19.73
N ILE A 211 -3.78 14.05 19.05
CA ILE A 211 -2.47 14.18 19.67
C ILE A 211 -1.99 15.63 19.48
N ARG A 212 -2.09 16.42 20.56
CA ARG A 212 -1.16 17.55 20.76
C ARG A 212 0.23 16.95 20.65
N ILE A 213 1.05 17.47 19.74
CA ILE A 213 2.48 17.22 19.77
C ILE A 213 3.01 17.97 20.98
N ASP A 214 2.85 17.39 22.16
CA ASP A 214 3.65 17.76 23.32
C ASP A 214 5.00 17.04 23.12
N VAL A 215 6.00 17.87 22.83
CA VAL A 215 7.42 17.54 22.79
C VAL A 215 7.82 16.94 24.13
N ILE A 216 7.77 15.61 24.30
CA ILE A 216 8.46 14.94 25.40
C ILE A 216 9.09 13.63 24.91
N VAL A 217 10.40 13.59 25.15
CA VAL A 217 11.38 12.52 24.95
C VAL A 217 11.02 11.24 25.72
N LEU A 218 11.63 10.11 25.32
CA LEU A 218 11.96 8.87 26.08
C LEU A 218 11.31 7.52 25.65
N PRO A 219 12.04 6.40 25.85
CA PRO A 219 12.20 5.29 24.92
C PRO A 219 11.56 4.01 25.48
N SER A 220 10.26 4.06 25.73
CA SER A 220 9.50 2.90 26.23
C SER A 220 8.81 2.08 25.13
N GLN A 221 8.68 2.63 23.91
CA GLN A 221 7.97 1.99 22.79
C GLN A 221 8.79 0.92 22.04
N LEU A 222 10.11 0.85 22.28
CA LEU A 222 10.95 -0.20 21.68
C LEU A 222 10.78 -1.57 22.37
N LYS A 223 10.34 -1.60 23.64
CA LYS A 223 10.10 -2.88 24.35
C LYS A 223 8.82 -3.57 23.88
N THR A 224 7.74 -2.81 23.66
CA THR A 224 6.44 -3.34 23.25
C THR A 224 6.43 -3.86 21.80
N PHE A 225 7.22 -3.26 20.90
CA PHE A 225 7.29 -3.73 19.52
C PHE A 225 8.10 -5.03 19.37
N GLY A 226 9.17 -5.19 20.15
CA GLY A 226 9.92 -6.46 20.24
C GLY A 226 9.06 -7.59 20.81
N GLU A 227 8.24 -7.31 21.83
CA GLU A 227 7.30 -8.28 22.39
C GLU A 227 6.13 -8.61 21.45
N PHE A 228 5.71 -7.69 20.58
CA PHE A 228 4.66 -7.93 19.59
C PHE A 228 5.14 -8.84 18.44
N ILE A 229 6.35 -8.61 17.93
CA ILE A 229 6.97 -9.48 16.90
C ILE A 229 7.27 -10.86 17.50
N LEU A 230 7.82 -10.92 18.72
CA LEU A 230 8.06 -12.18 19.42
C LEU A 230 6.75 -12.92 19.73
N GLY A 231 5.68 -12.19 20.08
CA GLY A 231 4.34 -12.75 20.30
C GLY A 231 3.70 -13.34 19.04
N LEU A 232 3.85 -12.68 17.89
CA LEU A 232 3.40 -13.20 16.59
C LEU A 232 4.22 -14.43 16.15
N MET A 233 5.54 -14.44 16.38
CA MET A 233 6.39 -15.59 16.08
C MET A 233 6.13 -16.79 17.01
N ILE A 234 5.90 -16.56 18.31
CA ILE A 234 5.55 -17.61 19.28
C ILE A 234 4.17 -18.20 18.97
N LEU A 235 3.19 -17.39 18.53
CA LEU A 235 1.88 -17.90 18.10
C LEU A 235 1.97 -18.77 16.85
N GLN A 236 2.87 -18.45 15.90
CA GLN A 236 3.13 -19.34 14.77
C GLN A 236 3.83 -20.65 15.19
N LEU A 237 4.78 -20.61 16.11
CA LEU A 237 5.49 -21.80 16.57
C LEU A 237 4.61 -22.73 17.43
N LYS A 238 3.68 -22.18 18.21
CA LYS A 238 2.74 -23.01 19.01
C LYS A 238 1.72 -23.76 18.16
N ASN A 239 1.40 -23.25 16.96
CA ASN A 239 0.52 -23.92 16.00
C ASN A 239 1.24 -24.98 15.14
N TYR A 240 2.56 -25.14 15.28
CA TYR A 240 3.36 -26.18 14.61
C TYR A 240 3.85 -27.29 15.56
N SER A 241 3.42 -27.29 16.82
CA SER A 241 3.79 -28.29 17.84
C SER A 241 2.59 -29.11 18.34
N LEU A 242 1.48 -29.11 17.60
CA LEU A 242 0.36 -30.03 17.79
C LEU A 242 0.16 -30.83 16.50
N ASP A 243 1.18 -31.65 16.22
CA ASP A 243 1.08 -33.02 15.69
C ASP A 243 2.27 -33.81 16.26
#